data_AF-A0A4Y1RXD9-F1
#
_entry.id   AF-A0A4Y1RXD9-F1
#
_cell.length_a   1.000
_cell.length_b   1.000
_cell.length_c   1.000
_cell.angle_alpha   90.00
_cell.angle_beta   90.00
_cell.angle_gamma   90.00
#
_symmetry.space_group_name_H-M   'P 1'
#
loop_
_entity.id
_entity.type
_entity.pdbx_description
1 polymer ?
#
loop_
_entity_poly.entity_id
_entity_poly.type
_entity_poly.pdbx_seq_one_letter_code
_entity_poly.pdbx_strand_id
1 'polypeptide(L)' 'MEGLRSVVLERSESLRATGAGITIRTNGWRALDELGVASKLRQTAMPLQGARDICLNSGKQREIPLG' A
#
# COMPACT_ATOMS: atom_id res chain seq x y z
N MET A 1 5.72 -21.34 9.94
CA MET A 1 5.17 -21.65 8.61
C MET A 1 6.19 -22.47 7.87
N GLU A 2 5.85 -23.68 7.45
CA GLU A 2 6.72 -24.44 6.56
C GLU A 2 6.64 -23.81 5.16
N GLY A 3 7.79 -23.40 4.62
CA GLY A 3 7.85 -22.66 3.37
C GLY A 3 7.71 -23.55 2.14
N LEU A 4 6.95 -23.09 1.15
CA LEU A 4 7.02 -23.63 -0.21
C LEU A 4 8.32 -23.16 -0.86
N ARG A 5 9.04 -24.06 -1.54
CA ARG A 5 10.20 -23.67 -2.34
C ARG A 5 9.72 -22.86 -3.54
N SER A 6 10.19 -21.63 -3.67
CA SER A 6 9.88 -20.75 -4.80
C SER A 6 11.16 -20.21 -5.46
N VAL A 7 11.06 -19.85 -6.73
CA VAL A 7 12.08 -19.11 -7.49
C VAL A 7 11.43 -17.84 -7.99
N VAL A 8 12.04 -16.69 -7.74
CA VAL A 8 11.57 -15.37 -8.19
C VAL A 8 12.38 -14.94 -9.42
N LEU A 9 11.70 -14.59 -10.50
CA LEU A 9 12.32 -14.10 -11.75
C LEU A 9 11.86 -12.65 -11.98
N GLU A 10 12.80 -11.74 -12.16
CA GLU A 10 12.57 -10.34 -12.53
C GLU A 10 13.20 -10.06 -13.89
N ARG A 11 12.49 -9.36 -14.77
CA ARG A 11 12.96 -9.08 -16.14
C ARG A 11 13.93 -7.90 -16.17
N SER A 12 13.72 -6.91 -15.31
CA SER A 12 14.54 -5.70 -15.28
C SER A 12 15.94 -6.03 -14.78
N GLU A 13 16.96 -5.41 -15.38
CA GLU A 13 18.35 -5.57 -14.93
C GLU A 13 18.56 -5.10 -13.48
N SER A 14 17.77 -4.11 -13.03
CA SER A 14 17.80 -3.59 -11.68
C SER A 14 16.41 -3.24 -11.14
N LEU A 15 16.30 -3.22 -9.81
CA LEU A 15 15.11 -2.73 -9.11
C LEU A 15 15.03 -1.21 -9.20
N ARG A 16 13.88 -0.69 -9.64
CA ARG A 16 13.62 0.75 -9.61
C ARG A 16 13.42 1.23 -8.17
N ALA A 17 14.14 2.28 -7.79
CA ALA A 17 14.03 2.89 -6.46
C ALA A 17 12.93 3.97 -6.36
N THR A 18 12.40 4.42 -7.51
CA THR A 18 11.45 5.53 -7.60
C THR A 18 10.20 5.12 -8.39
N GLY A 19 9.13 5.91 -8.27
CA GLY A 19 7.86 5.67 -8.93
C GLY A 19 6.70 6.32 -8.19
N ALA A 20 5.48 5.83 -8.45
CA ALA A 20 4.29 6.25 -7.72
C ALA A 20 4.21 5.55 -6.35
N GLY A 21 3.61 6.23 -5.38
CA GLY A 21 3.21 5.63 -4.12
C GLY A 21 1.91 4.84 -4.25
N ILE A 22 1.71 3.89 -3.33
CA ILE A 22 0.45 3.16 -3.18
C ILE A 22 -0.12 3.36 -1.78
N THR A 23 -1.43 3.43 -1.67
CA THR A 23 -2.13 3.51 -0.39
C THR A 23 -2.45 2.12 0.13
N ILE A 24 -2.13 1.86 1.40
CA ILE A 24 -2.44 0.62 2.10
C ILE A 24 -3.51 0.92 3.17
N ARG A 25 -4.66 0.25 3.07
CA ARG A 25 -5.75 0.33 4.05
C ARG A 25 -5.42 -0.47 5.31
N THR A 26 -6.18 -0.27 6.38
CA THR A 26 -5.94 -0.89 7.70
C THR A 26 -5.86 -2.41 7.65
N ASN A 27 -6.75 -3.08 6.92
CA ASN A 27 -6.68 -4.54 6.73
C ASN A 27 -5.44 -5.00 5.94
N GLY A 28 -4.98 -4.19 4.98
CA GLY A 28 -3.74 -4.44 4.25
C GLY A 28 -2.52 -4.36 5.16
N TRP A 29 -2.47 -3.38 6.06
CA TRP A 29 -1.42 -3.30 7.07
C TRP A 29 -1.40 -4.52 7.99
N ARG A 30 -2.57 -4.98 8.45
CA ARG A 30 -2.68 -6.22 9.25
C ARG A 30 -2.14 -7.44 8.50
N ALA A 31 -2.48 -7.59 7.22
CA ALA A 31 -1.95 -8.69 6.41
C ALA A 31 -0.42 -8.61 6.27
N LEU A 32 0.15 -7.41 6.15
CA LEU A 32 1.60 -7.21 6.07
C LEU A 32 2.32 -7.49 7.41
N ASP A 33 1.63 -7.29 8.54
CA ASP A 33 2.13 -7.69 9.86
C ASP A 33 2.25 -9.22 9.94
N GLU A 34 1.24 -9.97 9.50
CA GLU A 34 1.28 -11.44 9.41
C GLU A 34 2.34 -11.97 8.43
N LEU A 35 2.63 -11.20 7.37
CA LEU A 35 3.73 -11.49 6.44
C LEU A 35 5.12 -11.10 6.97
N GLY A 36 5.20 -10.43 8.13
CA GLY A 36 6.46 -10.05 8.77
C GLY A 36 7.22 -8.90 8.09
N VAL A 37 6.59 -8.19 7.14
CA VAL A 37 7.25 -7.12 6.35
C VAL A 37 6.82 -5.71 6.73
N ALA A 38 5.77 -5.57 7.55
CA ALA A 38 5.17 -4.27 7.83
C ALA A 38 6.12 -3.30 8.56
N SER A 39 6.97 -3.77 9.47
CA SER A 39 7.92 -2.92 10.20
C SER A 39 8.89 -2.17 9.26
N LYS A 40 9.35 -2.85 8.19
CA LYS A 40 10.21 -2.25 7.16
C LYS A 40 9.45 -1.22 6.33
N LEU A 41 8.21 -1.54 5.92
CA LEU A 41 7.40 -0.64 5.10
C LEU A 41 6.96 0.62 5.84
N ARG A 42 6.72 0.53 7.16
CA ARG A 42 6.33 1.70 7.99
C ARG A 42 7.42 2.78 8.04
N GLN A 43 8.69 2.44 7.86
CA GLN A 43 9.81 3.41 7.87
C GLN A 43 9.73 4.42 6.73
N THR A 44 9.11 4.04 5.61
CA THR A 44 8.95 4.90 4.43
C THR A 44 7.51 5.30 4.17
N ALA A 45 6.57 4.87 5.01
CA ALA A 45 5.15 5.15 4.86
C ALA A 45 4.78 6.51 5.46
N MET A 46 3.87 7.21 4.78
CA MET A 46 3.27 8.45 5.31
C MET A 46 1.85 8.17 5.81
N PRO A 47 1.51 8.53 7.07
CA PRO A 47 0.15 8.39 7.57
C PRO A 47 -0.82 9.26 6.77
N LEU A 48 -1.88 8.64 6.25
CA LEU A 48 -2.99 9.36 5.63
C LEU A 48 -3.98 9.80 6.71
N GLN A 49 -4.33 11.07 6.72
CA GLN A 49 -5.28 11.64 7.68
C GLN A 49 -6.74 11.49 7.24
N GLY A 50 -6.97 11.48 5.92
CA GLY A 50 -8.29 11.32 5.34
C GLY A 50 -8.22 11.18 3.83
N ALA A 51 -9.33 10.80 3.22
CA ALA A 51 -9.50 10.82 1.77
C ALA A 51 -10.85 11.45 1.45
N ARG A 52 -10.95 12.12 0.29
CA ARG A 52 -12.19 12.72 -0.19
C ARG A 52 -12.43 12.31 -1.62
N ASP A 53 -13.68 11.97 -1.90
CA ASP A 53 -14.22 11.81 -3.24
C ASP A 53 -14.83 13.14 -3.68
N ILE A 54 -14.50 13.61 -4.89
CA ILE A 54 -14.98 14.88 -5.44
C ILE A 54 -15.48 14.63 -6.87
N CYS A 55 -16.79 14.73 -7.07
CA CYS A 55 -17.39 14.72 -8.39
C CYS A 55 -17.41 16.14 -8.96
N LEU A 56 -16.56 16.38 -9.96
CA LEU A 56 -16.44 17.70 -10.60
C LEU A 56 -17.71 18.13 -11.36
N ASN A 57 -18.49 17.18 -11.90
CA ASN A 57 -19.69 17.50 -12.67
C ASN A 57 -20.86 18.01 -11.80
N SER A 58 -20.98 17.52 -10.57
CA SER A 58 -22.13 17.78 -9.70
C SER A 58 -21.75 18.58 -8.45
N GLY A 59 -20.46 18.91 -8.28
CA GLY A 59 -19.92 19.55 -7.07
C GLY A 59 -20.07 18.71 -5.79
N LYS A 60 -20.38 17.41 -5.90
CA LYS A 60 -20.58 16.56 -4.72
C LYS A 60 -19.24 16.17 -4.15
N GLN A 61 -19.07 16.36 -2.84
CA GLN A 61 -17.91 15.94 -2.10
C GLN A 61 -18.32 15.00 -0.97
N ARG A 62 -17.54 13.93 -0.75
CA ARG A 62 -17.75 13.00 0.36
C ARG A 62 -16.43 12.57 0.96
N GLU A 63 -16.37 12.51 2.29
CA GLU A 63 -15.25 11.89 2.98
C GLU A 63 -15.29 10.36 2.82
N ILE A 64 -14.14 9.78 2.54
CA ILE A 64 -13.96 8.34 2.46
C ILE A 64 -13.38 7.89 3.80
N PRO A 65 -14.11 7.04 4.56
CA PRO A 65 -13.54 6.43 5.75
C PRO A 65 -12.28 5.63 5.39
N LEU A 66 -11.17 5.93 6.05
CA LEU A 66 -9.90 5.24 5.81
C LEU A 66 -9.93 3.76 6.25
N GLY A 67 -10.93 3.38 7.05
CA GLY A 67 -11.20 1.99 7.47
C GLY A 67 -10.24 1.46 8.50
#